data_AF-A0A9P7SW04-F1
#
_entry.id   AF-A0A9P7SW04-F1
#
_cell.length_a   1.000
_cell.length_b   1.000
_cell.length_c   1.000
_cell.angle_alpha   90.00
_cell.angle_beta   90.00
_cell.angle_gamma   90.00
#
_symmetry.space_group_name_H-M   'P 1'
#
loop_
_entity.id
_entity.type
_entity.pdbx_description
1 polymer ?
#
loop_
_entity_poly.entity_id
_entity_poly.type
_entity_poly.pdbx_seq_one_letter_code
_entity_poly.pdbx_strand_id
1 'polypeptide(L)'
;MITRLQGPAPRRYIALALFLLLALLLWRGWAPPVYRVSHGFPSASSKSKFSPVGRNITHVPSSIDWSKANIFHPPEDPLPLPSGRPKTLPRVQHQATAASSDKASDKTSDKGRHVVAGARREAVRKAFIKSWNAYKRHAWGQDELRPLSGRGKTTFSGWSAQLVDALDSLWIMGLKDDFYQAVRRVAKINWSEHDGTTINVFEVTIRYLGGLLSAYDLSQEKVLLAKAVELGDALYMAFDTPNRLPTHWLSYAKARAGETTGDSTISAAASGSLCVEFTRLSQITGNAKYYDATERVKRFFHDHQNHTKAPGLWPWDLDFRRGRVDNGFFTFGAGADSQYEYLPKMYALLGGLDPQYADMTAAALDAGRDLLLFKPMTPGDKDILMAGNMDVSAEQRDAEASMQHLTCFAGGMYALAGKLMRRQDYVHLAARLTAGCVWAYDSFETNIMPESSTLYKCKDMNAPCPYNEALFTTAMGASTGRPHLPEGFLRTDDTRYMLRPEAIESVFYMWRVTGDAVWRDAAWRMWEGIVKETETELAFATVTDVTRQGSRKEDAMETFWLAETTKYFYLVFEDEDVMSLDEWVFNTEAHPVKRPV
;
A
#
# COMPACT_ATOMS: atom_id res chain seq x y z
N MET A 1 38.37 -59.37 15.34
CA MET A 1 37.79 -60.04 16.51
C MET A 1 36.36 -59.54 16.62
N ILE A 2 35.28 -60.28 16.36
CA ILE A 2 34.94 -61.64 16.79
C ILE A 2 34.11 -62.30 15.67
N THR A 3 34.64 -63.40 15.15
CA THR A 3 33.89 -64.46 14.47
C THR A 3 33.24 -65.38 15.50
N ARG A 4 32.14 -66.03 15.10
CA ARG A 4 31.40 -67.13 15.77
C ARG A 4 30.34 -66.76 16.81
N LEU A 5 29.10 -66.70 16.33
CA LEU A 5 27.91 -67.12 17.10
C LEU A 5 27.20 -68.22 16.31
N GLN A 6 27.70 -69.46 16.39
CA GLN A 6 26.98 -70.67 15.98
C GLN A 6 25.98 -71.04 17.07
N GLY A 7 24.69 -70.99 16.75
CA GLY A 7 23.56 -71.39 17.61
C GLY A 7 22.29 -71.46 16.75
N PRO A 8 21.30 -72.30 17.10
CA PRO A 8 20.16 -72.59 16.23
C PRO A 8 19.38 -71.31 15.89
N ALA A 9 18.94 -71.21 14.63
CA ALA A 9 18.30 -70.04 14.01
C ALA A 9 17.36 -69.22 14.93
N PRO A 10 16.45 -69.82 15.75
CA PRO A 10 15.56 -69.02 16.59
C PRO A 10 16.26 -68.16 17.64
N ARG A 11 17.44 -68.55 18.15
CA ARG A 11 18.16 -67.76 19.17
C ARG A 11 18.85 -66.53 18.58
N ARG A 12 19.22 -66.55 17.29
CA ARG A 12 19.82 -65.39 16.60
C ARG A 12 18.80 -64.28 16.37
N TYR A 13 17.56 -64.64 16.00
CA TYR A 13 16.48 -63.67 15.83
C TYR A 13 15.99 -63.10 17.15
N ILE A 14 15.98 -63.88 18.23
CA ILE A 14 15.67 -63.38 19.58
C ILE A 14 16.76 -62.43 20.08
N ALA A 15 18.04 -62.76 19.88
CA ALA A 15 19.14 -61.86 20.24
C ALA A 15 19.13 -60.57 19.39
N LEU A 16 18.82 -60.65 18.09
CA LEU A 16 18.65 -59.47 17.24
C LEU A 16 17.44 -58.63 17.64
N ALA A 17 16.32 -59.27 17.98
CA ALA A 17 15.11 -58.58 18.41
C ALA A 17 15.33 -57.88 19.75
N LEU A 18 15.97 -58.54 20.73
CA LEU A 18 16.33 -57.93 22.00
C LEU A 18 17.36 -56.80 21.82
N PHE A 19 18.33 -56.95 20.92
CA PHE A 19 19.29 -55.89 20.60
C PHE A 19 18.61 -54.68 19.93
N LEU A 20 17.68 -54.91 19.00
CA LEU A 20 16.89 -53.84 18.38
C LEU A 20 15.93 -53.16 19.37
N LEU A 21 15.34 -53.92 20.32
CA LEU A 21 14.47 -53.37 21.37
C LEU A 21 15.27 -52.56 22.38
N LEU A 22 16.46 -53.02 22.78
CA LEU A 22 17.37 -52.27 23.64
C LEU A 22 17.92 -51.03 22.93
N ALA A 23 18.26 -51.13 21.64
CA ALA A 23 18.67 -50.00 20.81
C ALA A 23 17.55 -48.97 20.65
N LEU A 24 16.30 -49.39 20.48
CA LEU A 24 15.13 -48.50 20.46
C LEU A 24 14.86 -47.82 21.81
N LEU A 25 15.04 -48.55 22.92
CA LEU A 25 14.89 -48.01 24.28
C LEU A 25 16.01 -47.04 24.64
N LEU A 26 17.25 -47.33 24.23
CA LEU A 26 18.40 -46.44 24.44
C LEU A 26 18.40 -45.24 23.48
N TRP A 27 17.90 -45.40 22.25
CA TRP A 27 17.68 -44.29 21.31
C TRP A 27 16.61 -43.32 21.81
N ARG A 28 15.56 -43.82 22.48
CA ARG A 28 14.56 -42.97 23.14
C ARG A 28 15.09 -42.26 24.39
N GLY A 29 16.21 -42.72 24.95
CA GLY A 29 16.81 -42.19 26.17
C GLY A 29 17.87 -41.11 25.97
N TRP A 30 18.42 -40.95 24.75
CA TRP A 30 19.53 -40.01 24.47
C TRP A 30 19.31 -39.28 23.14
N ALA A 31 18.49 -38.23 23.17
CA ALA A 31 18.62 -37.12 22.24
C ALA A 31 19.44 -36.02 22.95
N PRO A 32 20.61 -35.61 22.45
CA PRO A 32 21.27 -34.40 22.93
C PRO A 32 20.35 -33.20 22.71
N PRO A 33 20.46 -32.10 23.49
CA PRO A 33 19.63 -30.92 23.29
C PRO A 33 19.96 -30.31 21.93
N VAL A 34 19.19 -30.68 20.92
CA VAL A 34 19.18 -29.95 19.65
C VAL A 34 18.44 -28.67 19.94
N TYR A 35 19.18 -27.57 20.08
CA TYR A 35 18.66 -26.22 19.96
C TYR A 35 18.11 -26.03 18.55
N ARG A 36 16.88 -26.51 18.30
CA ARG A 36 16.03 -26.00 17.24
C ARG A 36 15.40 -24.73 17.77
N VAL A 37 15.91 -23.59 17.30
CA VAL A 37 15.15 -22.34 17.33
C VAL A 37 13.98 -22.53 16.36
N SER A 38 12.83 -22.98 16.87
CA SER A 38 11.58 -22.90 16.15
C SER A 38 11.04 -21.47 16.31
N HIS A 39 11.16 -20.64 15.28
CA HIS A 39 10.29 -19.48 15.13
C HIS A 39 8.91 -19.97 14.70
N GLY A 40 8.20 -20.56 15.65
CA GLY A 40 6.76 -20.81 15.56
C GLY A 40 6.06 -19.71 16.33
N PHE A 41 5.14 -19.01 15.67
CA PHE A 41 4.16 -18.15 16.33
C PHE A 41 3.60 -18.84 17.57
N PRO A 42 3.52 -18.18 18.74
CA PRO A 42 3.06 -18.84 19.93
C PRO A 42 1.59 -19.22 19.76
N SER A 43 1.33 -20.52 19.76
CA SER A 43 0.00 -21.05 20.06
C SER A 43 -0.45 -20.48 21.39
N ALA A 44 -1.73 -20.10 21.46
CA ALA A 44 -2.37 -19.52 22.62
C ALA A 44 -2.34 -20.48 23.83
N SER A 45 -1.26 -20.46 24.61
CA SER A 45 -1.21 -21.06 25.95
C SER A 45 -0.06 -20.51 26.80
N SER A 46 -0.01 -19.18 26.91
CA SER A 46 0.67 -18.51 28.03
C SER A 46 -0.41 -17.86 28.86
N LYS A 47 -0.69 -18.41 30.05
CA LYS A 47 -1.50 -17.75 31.08
C LYS A 47 -0.70 -16.57 31.63
N SER A 48 -0.64 -15.50 30.86
CA SER A 48 -0.38 -14.18 31.44
C SER A 48 -1.58 -13.85 32.32
N LYS A 49 -1.33 -13.38 33.54
CA LYS A 49 -2.34 -12.77 34.40
C LYS A 49 -2.72 -11.40 33.81
N PHE A 50 -3.38 -11.40 32.66
CA PHE A 50 -4.10 -10.24 32.17
C PHE A 50 -5.51 -10.31 32.75
N SER A 51 -5.86 -9.36 33.62
CA SER A 51 -7.26 -9.08 33.90
C SER A 51 -7.92 -8.67 32.58
N PRO A 52 -9.02 -9.32 32.14
CA PRO A 52 -9.71 -8.95 30.94
C PRO A 52 -10.46 -7.65 31.21
N VAL A 53 -9.85 -6.51 30.88
CA VAL A 53 -10.62 -5.28 30.72
C VAL A 53 -11.61 -5.53 29.58
N GLY A 54 -12.90 -5.49 29.91
CA GLY A 54 -13.99 -6.13 29.15
C GLY A 54 -13.91 -6.02 27.63
N ARG A 55 -13.91 -7.18 26.98
CA ARG A 55 -14.10 -7.36 25.52
C ARG A 55 -15.55 -7.13 25.06
N ASN A 56 -16.42 -6.61 25.93
CA ASN A 56 -17.81 -6.38 25.56
C ASN A 56 -17.88 -5.11 24.70
N ILE A 57 -17.77 -5.27 23.38
CA ILE A 57 -17.90 -4.18 22.41
C ILE A 57 -19.35 -4.16 21.94
N THR A 58 -20.09 -3.13 22.34
CA THR A 58 -21.48 -2.93 21.91
C THR A 58 -21.50 -2.32 20.51
N HIS A 59 -22.02 -3.08 19.55
CA HIS A 59 -22.34 -2.58 18.22
C HIS A 59 -23.57 -1.66 18.28
N VAL A 60 -23.46 -0.45 17.74
CA VAL A 60 -24.58 0.48 17.54
C VAL A 60 -24.73 0.71 16.03
N PRO A 61 -25.85 0.26 15.43
CA PRO A 61 -26.08 0.43 14.01
C PRO A 61 -26.19 1.90 13.61
N SER A 62 -25.87 2.19 12.35
CA SER A 62 -26.14 3.49 11.73
C SER A 62 -27.65 3.78 11.70
N SER A 63 -28.05 5.06 11.74
CA SER A 63 -29.47 5.44 11.82
C SER A 63 -30.25 5.15 10.53
N ILE A 64 -29.58 5.12 9.38
CA ILE A 64 -30.12 4.65 8.10
C ILE A 64 -29.55 3.27 7.81
N ASP A 65 -30.45 2.32 7.56
CA ASP A 65 -30.12 0.96 7.12
C ASP A 65 -30.15 0.89 5.58
N TRP A 66 -29.02 1.18 4.94
CA TRP A 66 -28.88 1.17 3.48
C TRP A 66 -29.05 -0.22 2.86
N SER A 67 -28.97 -1.30 3.64
CA SER A 67 -29.28 -2.65 3.14
C SER A 67 -30.73 -2.81 2.68
N LYS A 68 -31.62 -1.93 3.17
CA LYS A 68 -33.06 -1.88 2.86
C LYS A 68 -33.43 -0.73 1.92
N ALA A 69 -32.45 -0.01 1.37
CA ALA A 69 -32.72 1.08 0.44
C ALA A 69 -33.39 0.56 -0.85
N ASN A 70 -34.28 1.37 -1.41
CA ASN A 70 -34.83 1.10 -2.74
C ASN A 70 -33.72 1.29 -3.78
N ILE A 71 -33.50 0.28 -4.62
CA ILE A 71 -32.54 0.34 -5.73
C ILE A 71 -33.30 0.74 -6.99
N PHE A 72 -33.03 1.92 -7.52
CA PHE A 72 -33.77 2.50 -8.65
C PHE A 72 -33.27 2.00 -10.00
N HIS A 73 -31.99 1.65 -10.07
CA HIS A 73 -31.35 1.10 -11.26
C HIS A 73 -30.72 -0.27 -10.90
N PRO A 74 -31.51 -1.33 -10.66
CA PRO A 74 -30.96 -2.64 -10.33
C PRO A 74 -30.12 -3.19 -11.51
N PRO A 75 -29.02 -3.91 -11.25
CA PRO A 75 -28.25 -4.54 -12.32
C PRO A 75 -29.10 -5.61 -13.04
N GLU A 76 -29.17 -5.54 -14.38
CA GLU A 76 -29.94 -6.49 -15.19
C GLU A 76 -29.39 -7.93 -15.08
N ASP A 77 -28.06 -8.07 -15.14
CA ASP A 77 -27.34 -9.35 -15.02
C ASP A 77 -26.27 -9.24 -13.93
N PRO A 78 -26.58 -9.60 -12.66
CA PRO A 78 -25.60 -9.55 -11.57
C PRO A 78 -24.43 -10.50 -11.80
N LEU A 79 -23.20 -9.97 -11.73
CA LEU A 79 -21.97 -10.71 -11.95
C LEU A 79 -21.49 -11.37 -10.64
N PRO A 80 -21.37 -12.70 -10.58
CA PRO A 80 -20.84 -13.37 -9.40
C PRO A 80 -19.32 -13.20 -9.31
N LEU A 81 -18.78 -13.37 -8.10
CA LEU A 81 -17.33 -13.54 -7.91
C LEU A 81 -16.81 -14.66 -8.83
N PRO A 82 -15.58 -14.55 -9.37
CA PRO A 82 -14.97 -15.61 -10.17
C PRO A 82 -14.97 -16.94 -9.41
N SER A 83 -15.58 -17.96 -10.02
CA SER A 83 -15.64 -19.30 -9.45
C SER A 83 -14.36 -20.08 -9.72
N GLY A 84 -13.95 -20.93 -8.78
CA GLY A 84 -12.82 -21.84 -8.97
C GLY A 84 -11.89 -21.89 -7.77
N ARG A 85 -10.84 -22.71 -7.85
CA ARG A 85 -9.75 -22.69 -6.86
C ARG A 85 -8.73 -21.63 -7.28
N PRO A 86 -8.25 -20.78 -6.36
CA PRO A 86 -7.15 -19.86 -6.64
C PRO A 86 -5.98 -20.57 -7.35
N LYS A 87 -5.42 -19.90 -8.36
CA LYS A 87 -4.22 -20.37 -9.05
C LYS A 87 -3.01 -20.22 -8.12
N THR A 88 -2.02 -21.09 -8.28
CA THR A 88 -0.70 -20.90 -7.68
C THR A 88 0.02 -19.76 -8.40
N LEU A 89 -0.11 -18.55 -7.86
CA LEU A 89 0.58 -17.37 -8.37
C LEU A 89 2.08 -17.47 -8.09
N PRO A 90 2.95 -16.88 -8.95
CA PRO A 90 4.37 -16.79 -8.65
C PRO A 90 4.60 -16.07 -7.33
N ARG A 91 5.63 -16.51 -6.60
CA ARG A 91 6.02 -15.92 -5.34
C ARG A 91 6.50 -14.48 -5.54
N VAL A 92 5.95 -13.56 -4.76
CA VAL A 92 6.35 -12.14 -4.71
C VAL A 92 7.53 -11.96 -3.77
N GLN A 93 7.46 -12.52 -2.55
CA GLN A 93 8.55 -12.37 -1.58
C GLN A 93 9.85 -13.00 -2.10
N HIS A 94 10.97 -12.37 -1.78
CA HIS A 94 12.26 -12.99 -1.82
C HIS A 94 12.32 -14.21 -0.87
N GLN A 95 13.20 -15.15 -1.19
CA GLN A 95 13.54 -16.23 -0.27
C GLN A 95 15.05 -16.27 -0.18
N ALA A 96 15.60 -16.04 1.01
CA ALA A 96 17.00 -16.30 1.26
C ALA A 96 17.28 -17.77 0.92
N THR A 97 17.99 -18.01 -0.18
CA THR A 97 18.37 -19.37 -0.57
C THR A 97 19.41 -19.90 0.40
N ALA A 98 19.43 -21.20 0.69
CA ALA A 98 20.49 -21.80 1.51
C ALA A 98 21.91 -21.55 0.91
N ALA A 99 22.00 -21.26 -0.39
CA ALA A 99 23.24 -20.86 -1.05
C ALA A 99 23.72 -19.44 -0.69
N SER A 100 22.84 -18.53 -0.23
CA SER A 100 23.26 -17.23 0.34
C SER A 100 23.73 -17.36 1.80
N SER A 101 23.35 -18.44 2.50
CA SER A 101 23.93 -18.81 3.80
C SER A 101 25.25 -19.58 3.71
N ASP A 102 25.63 -20.09 2.53
CA ASP A 102 26.91 -20.77 2.28
C ASP A 102 28.04 -19.81 1.85
N LYS A 103 27.71 -18.56 1.51
CA LYS A 103 28.70 -17.49 1.65
C LYS A 103 28.80 -17.21 3.14
N ALA A 104 29.90 -17.67 3.74
CA ALA A 104 30.33 -17.33 5.09
C ALA A 104 30.63 -15.82 5.25
N SER A 105 29.72 -14.93 4.84
CA SER A 105 29.66 -13.57 5.36
C SER A 105 29.14 -13.69 6.79
N ASP A 106 30.09 -13.97 7.68
CA ASP A 106 30.10 -13.71 9.11
C ASP A 106 28.72 -13.74 9.79
N LYS A 107 28.39 -14.82 10.50
CA LYS A 107 27.18 -14.93 11.34
C LYS A 107 27.04 -13.77 12.34
N THR A 108 28.15 -13.07 12.62
CA THR A 108 28.22 -11.85 13.42
C THR A 108 27.60 -10.64 12.69
N SER A 109 27.77 -10.56 11.36
CA SER A 109 27.17 -9.54 10.49
C SER A 109 25.65 -9.70 10.33
N ASP A 110 25.14 -10.93 10.26
CA ASP A 110 23.70 -11.21 10.16
C ASP A 110 22.96 -10.90 11.47
N LYS A 111 23.53 -11.31 12.61
CA LYS A 111 23.06 -10.88 13.93
C LYS A 111 23.12 -9.36 14.09
N GLY A 112 24.19 -8.72 13.63
CA GLY A 112 24.34 -7.27 13.64
C GLY A 112 23.24 -6.56 12.83
N ARG A 113 22.94 -7.04 11.63
CA ARG A 113 21.86 -6.53 10.78
C ARG A 113 20.49 -6.68 11.43
N HIS A 114 20.19 -7.84 12.04
CA HIS A 114 18.94 -8.05 12.76
C HIS A 114 18.79 -7.11 13.97
N VAL A 115 19.87 -6.88 14.73
CA VAL A 115 19.87 -5.92 15.85
C VAL A 115 19.64 -4.49 15.35
N VAL A 116 20.29 -4.08 14.26
CA VAL A 116 20.09 -2.75 13.65
C VAL A 116 18.66 -2.60 13.13
N ALA A 117 18.13 -3.57 12.38
CA ALA A 117 16.76 -3.54 11.88
C ALA A 117 15.75 -3.46 13.04
N GLY A 118 15.93 -4.24 14.11
CA GLY A 118 15.10 -4.17 15.31
C GLY A 118 15.12 -2.80 15.99
N ALA A 119 16.28 -2.14 16.06
CA ALA A 119 16.40 -0.78 16.61
C ALA A 119 15.71 0.26 15.73
N ARG A 120 15.88 0.18 14.40
CA ARG A 120 15.22 1.05 13.42
C ARG A 120 13.70 0.89 13.46
N ARG A 121 13.21 -0.35 13.49
CA ARG A 121 11.80 -0.70 13.67
C ARG A 121 11.22 -0.09 14.96
N GLU A 122 11.93 -0.20 16.08
CA GLU A 122 11.47 0.38 17.34
C GLU A 122 11.46 1.92 17.33
N ALA A 123 12.39 2.56 16.61
CA ALA A 123 12.36 4.01 16.41
C ALA A 123 11.10 4.46 15.67
N VAL A 124 10.72 3.75 14.60
CA VAL A 124 9.46 4.00 13.86
C VAL A 124 8.25 3.78 14.76
N ARG A 125 8.23 2.68 15.51
CA ARG A 125 7.15 2.37 16.45
C ARG A 125 6.98 3.45 17.52
N LYS A 126 8.07 4.03 18.03
CA LYS A 126 8.02 5.15 18.97
C LYS A 126 7.41 6.41 18.37
N ALA A 127 7.74 6.74 17.12
CA ALA A 127 7.14 7.86 16.39
C ALA A 127 5.63 7.65 16.19
N PHE A 128 5.20 6.45 15.80
CA PHE A 128 3.79 6.09 15.73
C PHE A 128 3.10 6.30 17.08
N ILE A 129 3.66 5.76 18.17
CA ILE A 129 3.10 5.88 19.52
C ILE A 129 3.00 7.34 19.97
N LYS A 130 3.99 8.17 19.63
CA LYS A 130 3.96 9.61 19.92
C LYS A 130 2.75 10.28 19.23
N SER A 131 2.60 10.12 17.91
CA SER A 131 1.47 10.65 17.16
C SER A 131 0.13 10.11 17.64
N TRP A 132 0.02 8.79 17.86
CA TRP A 132 -1.20 8.15 18.36
C TRP A 132 -1.61 8.67 19.74
N ASN A 133 -0.66 8.82 20.67
CA ASN A 133 -0.94 9.37 21.99
C ASN A 133 -1.32 10.85 21.96
N ALA A 134 -0.79 11.63 21.01
CA ALA A 134 -1.25 12.99 20.79
C ALA A 134 -2.68 13.01 20.24
N TYR A 135 -3.00 12.20 19.23
CA TYR A 135 -4.36 12.07 18.70
C TYR A 135 -5.36 11.69 19.79
N LYS A 136 -5.07 10.63 20.58
CA LYS A 136 -5.92 10.21 21.70
C LYS A 136 -6.20 11.32 22.72
N ARG A 137 -5.23 12.19 22.98
CA ARG A 137 -5.39 13.26 23.98
C ARG A 137 -6.11 14.48 23.43
N HIS A 138 -5.89 14.82 22.16
CA HIS A 138 -6.21 16.14 21.62
C HIS A 138 -7.29 16.14 20.53
N ALA A 139 -7.52 15.00 19.88
CA ALA A 139 -8.37 14.89 18.70
C ALA A 139 -9.21 13.59 18.69
N TRP A 140 -9.39 12.93 19.83
CA TRP A 140 -10.12 11.65 19.89
C TRP A 140 -11.54 11.79 19.32
N GLY A 141 -11.83 10.99 18.29
CA GLY A 141 -13.12 11.01 17.61
C GLY A 141 -13.27 12.08 16.53
N GLN A 142 -12.24 12.91 16.31
CA GLN A 142 -12.12 13.82 15.18
C GLN A 142 -11.38 13.11 14.03
N ASP A 143 -11.49 13.63 12.82
CA ASP A 143 -10.86 12.99 11.66
C ASP A 143 -9.36 13.10 11.70
N GLU A 144 -8.81 14.22 12.16
CA GLU A 144 -7.37 14.46 12.15
C GLU A 144 -6.90 15.25 13.38
N LEU A 145 -5.66 14.98 13.80
CA LEU A 145 -4.90 15.81 14.73
C LEU A 145 -4.22 16.97 14.00
N ARG A 146 -4.30 18.16 14.60
CA ARG A 146 -3.48 19.32 14.31
C ARG A 146 -2.24 19.32 15.24
N PRO A 147 -1.05 18.93 14.74
CA PRO A 147 0.12 18.54 15.54
C PRO A 147 0.92 19.69 16.17
N LEU A 148 0.58 20.95 15.87
CA LEU A 148 1.16 22.14 16.50
C LEU A 148 0.20 22.73 17.54
N SER A 149 -1.08 22.86 17.21
CA SER A 149 -2.06 23.47 18.13
C SER A 149 -2.70 22.50 19.12
N GLY A 150 -2.55 21.18 18.92
CA GLY A 150 -3.19 20.17 19.77
C GLY A 150 -4.71 20.21 19.66
N ARG A 151 -5.25 20.42 18.46
CA ARG A 151 -6.68 20.46 18.16
C ARG A 151 -7.08 19.33 17.21
N GLY A 152 -8.37 19.00 17.18
CA GLY A 152 -8.93 18.15 16.13
C GLY A 152 -9.44 18.94 14.94
N LYS A 153 -9.50 18.29 13.78
CA LYS A 153 -10.10 18.79 12.53
C LYS A 153 -11.03 17.72 11.96
N THR A 154 -12.11 18.17 11.31
CA THR A 154 -13.03 17.36 10.53
C THR A 154 -12.76 17.59 9.05
N THR A 155 -12.57 16.51 8.29
CA THR A 155 -12.10 16.55 6.89
C THR A 155 -12.74 15.47 6.03
N PHE A 156 -13.10 14.34 6.64
CA PHE A 156 -13.53 13.12 5.97
C PHE A 156 -14.82 12.61 6.60
N SER A 157 -15.90 13.39 6.49
CA SER A 157 -17.25 13.06 6.98
C SER A 157 -17.43 13.08 8.52
N GLY A 158 -16.39 13.38 9.31
CA GLY A 158 -16.46 13.43 10.77
C GLY A 158 -16.59 12.07 11.44
N TRP A 159 -16.13 11.01 10.77
CA TRP A 159 -16.22 9.63 11.23
C TRP A 159 -14.94 9.14 11.90
N SER A 160 -14.09 10.03 12.37
CA SER A 160 -12.84 9.68 13.05
C SER A 160 -11.83 9.01 12.10
N ALA A 161 -11.61 9.57 10.91
CA ALA A 161 -10.72 9.04 9.88
C ALA A 161 -9.38 8.49 10.42
N GLN A 162 -8.60 9.32 11.12
CA GLN A 162 -7.29 8.94 11.66
C GLN A 162 -7.37 7.78 12.67
N LEU A 163 -8.51 7.59 13.34
CA LEU A 163 -8.73 6.44 14.22
C LEU A 163 -8.96 5.16 13.42
N VAL A 164 -9.77 5.22 12.37
CA VAL A 164 -10.10 4.06 11.53
C VAL A 164 -8.88 3.63 10.72
N ASP A 165 -8.17 4.59 10.12
CA ASP A 165 -6.92 4.36 9.37
C ASP A 165 -5.80 3.76 10.24
N ALA A 166 -5.77 4.08 11.53
CA ALA A 166 -4.75 3.54 12.44
C ALA A 166 -5.02 2.11 12.93
N LEU A 167 -6.22 1.54 12.71
CA LEU A 167 -6.62 0.27 13.34
C LEU A 167 -5.66 -0.88 13.03
N ASP A 168 -5.30 -1.06 11.76
CA ASP A 168 -4.44 -2.15 11.36
C ASP A 168 -2.98 -1.91 11.77
N SER A 169 -2.48 -0.68 11.70
CA SER A 169 -1.17 -0.29 12.23
C SER A 169 -1.05 -0.59 13.73
N LEU A 170 -2.08 -0.25 14.52
CA LEU A 170 -2.16 -0.60 15.94
C LEU A 170 -2.06 -2.12 16.13
N TRP A 171 -2.74 -2.89 15.29
CA TRP A 171 -2.68 -4.35 15.35
C TRP A 171 -1.29 -4.88 14.97
N ILE A 172 -0.72 -4.43 13.85
CA ILE A 172 0.57 -4.85 13.31
C ILE A 172 1.70 -4.52 14.29
N MET A 173 1.70 -3.33 14.90
CA MET A 173 2.72 -2.89 15.86
C MET A 173 2.52 -3.40 17.30
N GLY A 174 1.59 -4.33 17.51
CA GLY A 174 1.34 -4.98 18.81
C GLY A 174 0.61 -4.12 19.85
N LEU A 175 0.00 -2.99 19.45
CA LEU A 175 -0.71 -2.05 20.32
C LEU A 175 -2.18 -2.47 20.53
N LYS A 176 -2.40 -3.68 21.05
CA LYS A 176 -3.74 -4.30 21.12
C LYS A 176 -4.72 -3.56 22.04
N ASP A 177 -4.25 -3.01 23.16
CA ASP A 177 -5.14 -2.28 24.08
C ASP A 177 -5.66 -0.98 23.45
N ASP A 178 -4.83 -0.30 22.68
CA ASP A 178 -5.20 0.88 21.90
C ASP A 178 -6.14 0.52 20.74
N PHE A 179 -5.86 -0.58 20.05
CA PHE A 179 -6.76 -1.15 19.04
C PHE A 179 -8.17 -1.35 19.61
N TYR A 180 -8.32 -2.05 20.73
CA TYR A 180 -9.66 -2.28 21.32
C TYR A 180 -10.33 -1.00 21.85
N GLN A 181 -9.56 0.03 22.22
CA GLN A 181 -10.15 1.35 22.53
C GLN A 181 -10.71 2.01 21.26
N ALA A 182 -9.97 1.96 20.15
CA ALA A 182 -10.42 2.46 18.86
C ALA A 182 -11.65 1.69 18.35
N VAL A 183 -11.64 0.35 18.39
CA VAL A 183 -12.80 -0.47 17.96
C VAL A 183 -14.08 -0.13 18.74
N ARG A 184 -13.99 0.20 20.04
CA ARG A 184 -15.17 0.65 20.82
C ARG A 184 -15.75 1.98 20.33
N ARG A 185 -14.93 2.86 19.76
CA ARG A 185 -15.38 4.09 19.11
C ARG A 185 -16.00 3.78 17.75
N VAL A 186 -15.34 2.95 16.94
CA VAL A 186 -15.83 2.52 15.62
C VAL A 186 -17.18 1.83 15.69
N ALA A 187 -17.38 0.97 16.68
CA ALA A 187 -18.63 0.27 16.93
C ALA A 187 -19.84 1.19 17.14
N LYS A 188 -19.61 2.50 17.34
CA LYS A 188 -20.62 3.52 17.58
C LYS A 188 -20.66 4.62 16.51
N ILE A 189 -19.87 4.52 15.45
CA ILE A 189 -19.94 5.49 14.36
C ILE A 189 -21.29 5.34 13.65
N ASN A 190 -21.94 6.45 13.32
CA ASN A 190 -23.15 6.46 12.50
C ASN A 190 -22.81 6.94 11.08
N TRP A 191 -22.77 6.02 10.10
CA TRP A 191 -22.44 6.36 8.70
C TRP A 191 -23.49 7.24 8.01
N SER A 192 -24.62 7.50 8.68
CA SER A 192 -25.69 8.36 8.19
C SER A 192 -25.54 9.82 8.62
N GLU A 193 -24.73 10.10 9.64
CA GLU A 193 -24.47 11.44 10.18
C GLU A 193 -23.09 11.90 9.75
N HIS A 194 -23.01 12.76 8.73
CA HIS A 194 -21.77 13.34 8.22
C HIS A 194 -21.82 14.87 8.25
N ASP A 195 -20.66 15.52 8.23
CA ASP A 195 -20.48 16.97 8.39
C ASP A 195 -20.72 17.80 7.10
N GLY A 196 -21.12 17.14 6.01
CA GLY A 196 -21.32 17.76 4.69
C GLY A 196 -22.65 17.40 4.01
N THR A 197 -22.80 17.77 2.74
CA THR A 197 -23.97 17.41 1.91
C THR A 197 -23.73 16.17 1.03
N THR A 198 -22.46 15.80 0.88
CA THR A 198 -22.00 14.65 0.08
C THR A 198 -20.88 13.91 0.80
N ILE A 199 -20.63 12.68 0.35
CA ILE A 199 -19.54 11.81 0.78
C ILE A 199 -18.61 11.60 -0.42
N ASN A 200 -17.30 11.74 -0.20
CA ASN A 200 -16.30 11.37 -1.20
C ASN A 200 -16.18 9.83 -1.24
N VAL A 201 -16.69 9.20 -2.29
CA VAL A 201 -16.77 7.74 -2.41
C VAL A 201 -15.39 7.11 -2.45
N PHE A 202 -14.43 7.73 -3.12
CA PHE A 202 -13.05 7.26 -3.18
C PHE A 202 -12.38 7.30 -1.80
N GLU A 203 -12.31 8.50 -1.19
CA GLU A 203 -11.64 8.68 0.10
C GLU A 203 -12.26 7.80 1.20
N VAL A 204 -13.59 7.65 1.20
CA VAL A 204 -14.26 6.83 2.21
C VAL A 204 -14.04 5.34 1.98
N THR A 205 -13.92 4.91 0.72
CA THR A 205 -13.65 3.51 0.41
C THR A 205 -12.24 3.12 0.85
N ILE A 206 -11.23 3.87 0.44
CA ILE A 206 -9.83 3.49 0.68
C ILE A 206 -9.46 3.58 2.17
N ARG A 207 -9.95 4.60 2.89
CA ARG A 207 -9.68 4.84 4.32
C ARG A 207 -10.54 3.98 5.22
N TYR A 208 -11.85 4.26 5.23
CA TYR A 208 -12.76 3.64 6.18
C TYR A 208 -13.07 2.19 5.84
N LEU A 209 -13.53 1.91 4.61
CA LEU A 209 -13.88 0.53 4.25
C LEU A 209 -12.61 -0.34 4.22
N GLY A 210 -11.51 0.15 3.62
CA GLY A 210 -10.21 -0.49 3.65
C GLY A 210 -9.70 -0.78 5.07
N GLY A 211 -9.68 0.23 5.95
CA GLY A 211 -9.24 0.10 7.33
C GLY A 211 -10.08 -0.87 8.16
N LEU A 212 -11.40 -0.86 7.99
CA LEU A 212 -12.32 -1.80 8.66
C LEU A 212 -12.09 -3.25 8.19
N LEU A 213 -11.94 -3.47 6.88
CA LEU A 213 -11.71 -4.79 6.29
C LEU A 213 -10.35 -5.37 6.70
N SER A 214 -9.29 -4.56 6.62
CA SER A 214 -7.94 -4.95 7.06
C SER A 214 -7.91 -5.29 8.54
N ALA A 215 -8.48 -4.41 9.38
CA ALA A 215 -8.57 -4.66 10.81
C ALA A 215 -9.40 -5.92 11.13
N TYR A 216 -10.46 -6.20 10.37
CA TYR A 216 -11.21 -7.46 10.49
C TYR A 216 -10.39 -8.68 10.08
N ASP A 217 -9.71 -8.65 8.92
CA ASP A 217 -8.88 -9.76 8.46
C ASP A 217 -7.77 -10.10 9.48
N LEU A 218 -7.21 -9.10 10.13
CA LEU A 218 -6.18 -9.22 11.15
C LEU A 218 -6.71 -9.71 12.51
N SER A 219 -7.86 -9.21 12.95
CA SER A 219 -8.36 -9.40 14.33
C SER A 219 -9.50 -10.40 14.48
N GLN A 220 -10.26 -10.61 13.40
CA GLN A 220 -11.51 -11.37 13.36
C GLN A 220 -12.64 -10.80 14.24
N GLU A 221 -12.55 -9.52 14.63
CA GLU A 221 -13.57 -8.84 15.44
C GLU A 221 -14.82 -8.54 14.61
N LYS A 222 -15.90 -9.28 14.87
CA LYS A 222 -17.15 -9.25 14.06
C LYS A 222 -17.80 -7.87 13.96
N VAL A 223 -17.61 -7.01 14.95
CA VAL A 223 -18.15 -5.65 14.94
C VAL A 223 -17.56 -4.81 13.81
N LEU A 224 -16.29 -5.03 13.44
CA LEU A 224 -15.66 -4.34 12.33
C LEU A 224 -16.28 -4.75 11.00
N LEU A 225 -16.53 -6.06 10.82
CA LEU A 225 -17.25 -6.55 9.64
C LEU A 225 -18.68 -6.01 9.58
N ALA A 226 -19.41 -5.97 10.70
CA ALA A 226 -20.75 -5.40 10.74
C ALA A 226 -20.75 -3.92 10.29
N LYS A 227 -19.82 -3.12 10.82
CA LYS A 227 -19.65 -1.72 10.43
C LYS A 227 -19.19 -1.56 8.98
N ALA A 228 -18.35 -2.47 8.46
CA ALA A 228 -17.93 -2.48 7.06
C ALA A 228 -19.09 -2.79 6.10
N VAL A 229 -19.97 -3.73 6.46
CA VAL A 229 -21.19 -4.04 5.69
C VAL A 229 -22.13 -2.84 5.65
N GLU A 230 -22.38 -2.18 6.80
CA GLU A 230 -23.21 -0.98 6.83
C GLU A 230 -22.66 0.13 5.93
N LEU A 231 -21.34 0.36 5.95
CA LEU A 231 -20.70 1.36 5.12
C LEU A 231 -20.70 0.95 3.63
N GLY A 232 -20.40 -0.32 3.34
CA GLY A 232 -20.43 -0.86 1.98
C GLY A 232 -21.82 -0.76 1.34
N ASP A 233 -22.89 -0.96 2.13
CA ASP A 233 -24.26 -0.77 1.67
C ASP A 233 -24.59 0.69 1.37
N ALA A 234 -24.08 1.62 2.17
CA ALA A 234 -24.23 3.05 1.90
C ALA A 234 -23.47 3.46 0.63
N LEU A 235 -22.21 3.04 0.49
CA LEU A 235 -21.37 3.34 -0.68
C LEU A 235 -21.89 2.67 -1.96
N TYR A 236 -22.54 1.51 -1.86
CA TYR A 236 -23.16 0.84 -3.00
C TYR A 236 -24.19 1.73 -3.72
N MET A 237 -24.81 2.69 -3.01
CA MET A 237 -25.74 3.65 -3.62
C MET A 237 -25.07 4.63 -4.58
N ALA A 238 -23.74 4.77 -4.55
CA ALA A 238 -23.00 5.55 -5.55
C ALA A 238 -23.11 4.94 -6.95
N PHE A 239 -23.34 3.63 -7.04
CA PHE A 239 -23.49 2.87 -8.29
C PHE A 239 -24.95 2.77 -8.75
N ASP A 240 -25.91 3.30 -7.99
CA ASP A 240 -27.33 3.31 -8.37
C ASP A 240 -27.61 4.41 -9.40
N THR A 241 -26.99 4.26 -10.57
CA THR A 241 -27.05 5.18 -11.70
C THR A 241 -27.61 4.46 -12.93
N PRO A 242 -28.15 5.19 -13.93
CA PRO A 242 -28.73 4.56 -15.13
C PRO A 242 -27.81 3.58 -15.88
N ASN A 243 -26.49 3.80 -15.83
CA ASN A 243 -25.50 2.93 -16.48
C ASN A 243 -24.60 2.18 -15.48
N ARG A 244 -24.90 2.22 -14.18
CA ARG A 244 -24.18 1.55 -13.09
C ARG A 244 -22.71 1.93 -12.92
N LEU A 245 -22.27 3.02 -13.54
CA LEU A 245 -20.98 3.65 -13.26
C LEU A 245 -21.14 4.65 -12.10
N PRO A 246 -20.21 4.68 -11.12
CA PRO A 246 -20.41 5.40 -9.88
C PRO A 246 -20.32 6.94 -10.03
N THR A 247 -20.90 7.65 -9.07
CA THR A 247 -20.54 9.04 -8.77
C THR A 247 -19.39 9.12 -7.76
N HIS A 248 -18.55 10.14 -7.90
CA HIS A 248 -17.51 10.52 -6.95
C HIS A 248 -18.10 11.06 -5.64
N TRP A 249 -19.14 11.88 -5.72
CA TRP A 249 -19.70 12.62 -4.58
C TRP A 249 -21.13 12.15 -4.27
N LEU A 250 -21.24 11.13 -3.42
CA LEU A 250 -22.52 10.53 -3.07
C LEU A 250 -23.34 11.48 -2.19
N SER A 251 -24.55 11.83 -2.64
CA SER A 251 -25.56 12.51 -1.82
C SER A 251 -26.62 11.52 -1.37
N TYR A 252 -26.76 11.33 -0.05
CA TYR A 252 -27.83 10.49 0.50
C TYR A 252 -29.24 10.98 0.18
N ALA A 253 -29.42 12.30 -0.02
CA ALA A 253 -30.71 12.86 -0.44
C ALA A 253 -31.06 12.40 -1.86
N LYS A 254 -30.13 12.51 -2.81
CA LYS A 254 -30.31 12.05 -4.20
C LYS A 254 -30.47 10.52 -4.28
N ALA A 255 -29.68 9.77 -3.53
CA ALA A 255 -29.79 8.31 -3.48
C ALA A 255 -31.18 7.85 -3.02
N ARG A 256 -31.78 8.51 -2.01
CA ARG A 256 -33.16 8.19 -1.58
C ARG A 256 -34.23 8.57 -2.60
N ALA A 257 -33.96 9.57 -3.44
CA ALA A 257 -34.88 10.02 -4.48
C ALA A 257 -34.73 9.27 -5.82
N GLY A 258 -33.71 8.40 -5.95
CA GLY A 258 -33.39 7.76 -7.23
C GLY A 258 -32.76 8.70 -8.24
N GLU A 259 -32.09 9.76 -7.76
CA GLU A 259 -31.51 10.83 -8.57
C GLU A 259 -29.97 10.76 -8.66
N THR A 260 -29.37 9.65 -8.21
CA THR A 260 -27.92 9.43 -8.35
C THR A 260 -27.59 9.22 -9.83
N THR A 261 -26.58 9.95 -10.32
CA THR A 261 -26.12 9.86 -11.72
C THR A 261 -24.61 9.82 -11.74
N GLY A 262 -24.03 9.16 -12.76
CA GLY A 262 -22.60 9.22 -12.99
C GLY A 262 -22.12 10.65 -13.24
N ASP A 263 -20.84 10.90 -12.99
CA ASP A 263 -20.24 12.20 -13.20
C ASP A 263 -19.80 12.41 -14.65
N SER A 264 -19.94 13.64 -15.15
CA SER A 264 -19.44 14.02 -16.48
C SER A 264 -17.93 14.26 -16.51
N THR A 265 -17.31 14.33 -15.32
CA THR A 265 -15.87 14.35 -15.12
C THR A 265 -15.60 13.68 -13.77
N ILE A 266 -14.86 12.58 -13.79
CA ILE A 266 -14.40 11.84 -12.61
C ILE A 266 -12.97 11.40 -12.88
N SER A 267 -12.11 11.47 -11.86
CA SER A 267 -10.73 11.02 -12.03
C SER A 267 -10.66 9.50 -12.19
N ALA A 268 -9.68 9.02 -12.96
CA ALA A 268 -9.49 7.59 -13.16
C ALA A 268 -9.21 6.87 -11.84
N ALA A 269 -8.43 7.46 -10.94
CA ALA A 269 -8.18 6.93 -9.59
C ALA A 269 -9.48 6.83 -8.77
N ALA A 270 -10.30 7.88 -8.73
CA ALA A 270 -11.50 7.87 -7.88
C ALA A 270 -12.53 6.82 -8.30
N SER A 271 -12.59 6.52 -9.60
CA SER A 271 -13.48 5.49 -10.14
C SER A 271 -12.87 4.08 -10.04
N GLY A 272 -11.57 3.97 -10.30
CA GLY A 272 -10.82 2.72 -10.38
C GLY A 272 -10.51 2.05 -9.04
N SER A 273 -10.31 2.87 -8.03
CA SER A 273 -9.73 2.46 -6.75
C SER A 273 -10.77 2.10 -5.70
N LEU A 274 -11.84 1.44 -6.15
CA LEU A 274 -12.92 0.92 -5.29
C LEU A 274 -12.90 -0.61 -5.22
N CYS A 275 -12.22 -1.25 -6.18
CA CYS A 275 -12.40 -2.67 -6.47
C CYS A 275 -11.77 -3.61 -5.42
N VAL A 276 -10.66 -3.26 -4.78
CA VAL A 276 -10.01 -4.11 -3.76
C VAL A 276 -10.93 -4.30 -2.55
N GLU A 277 -11.49 -3.21 -2.03
CA GLU A 277 -12.32 -3.17 -0.83
C GLU A 277 -13.67 -3.83 -1.08
N PHE A 278 -14.35 -3.46 -2.17
CA PHE A 278 -15.65 -4.03 -2.53
C PHE A 278 -15.55 -5.53 -2.85
N THR A 279 -14.48 -5.95 -3.54
CA THR A 279 -14.23 -7.37 -3.80
C THR A 279 -13.99 -8.12 -2.51
N ARG A 280 -13.14 -7.58 -1.62
CA ARG A 280 -12.87 -8.23 -0.33
C ARG A 280 -14.13 -8.35 0.52
N LEU A 281 -14.96 -7.30 0.56
CA LEU A 281 -16.25 -7.32 1.25
C LEU A 281 -17.16 -8.42 0.69
N SER A 282 -17.20 -8.62 -0.64
CA SER A 282 -17.93 -9.74 -1.25
C SER A 282 -17.37 -11.10 -0.84
N GLN A 283 -16.04 -11.26 -0.84
CA GLN A 283 -15.37 -12.52 -0.50
C GLN A 283 -15.68 -12.98 0.93
N ILE A 284 -15.73 -12.06 1.89
CA ILE A 284 -15.94 -12.39 3.31
C ILE A 284 -17.42 -12.45 3.72
N THR A 285 -18.30 -11.75 3.00
CA THR A 285 -19.75 -11.76 3.28
C THR A 285 -20.52 -12.79 2.46
N GLY A 286 -19.97 -13.21 1.31
CA GLY A 286 -20.66 -14.01 0.31
C GLY A 286 -21.67 -13.21 -0.54
N ASN A 287 -21.79 -11.90 -0.34
CA ASN A 287 -22.70 -11.05 -1.11
C ASN A 287 -21.99 -10.49 -2.36
N ALA A 288 -22.35 -11.00 -3.53
CA ALA A 288 -21.69 -10.65 -4.79
C ALA A 288 -21.94 -9.21 -5.26
N LYS A 289 -22.91 -8.47 -4.69
CA LYS A 289 -23.28 -7.13 -5.18
C LYS A 289 -22.11 -6.15 -5.18
N TYR A 290 -21.22 -6.23 -4.19
CA TYR A 290 -20.10 -5.29 -4.10
C TYR A 290 -19.07 -5.56 -5.20
N TYR A 291 -18.78 -6.84 -5.49
CA TYR A 291 -17.94 -7.23 -6.60
C TYR A 291 -18.56 -6.83 -7.94
N ASP A 292 -19.85 -7.13 -8.17
CA ASP A 292 -20.57 -6.74 -9.40
C ASP A 292 -20.43 -5.25 -9.70
N ALA A 293 -20.61 -4.40 -8.69
CA ALA A 293 -20.52 -2.95 -8.85
C ALA A 293 -19.16 -2.50 -9.42
N THR A 294 -18.07 -3.07 -8.92
CA THR A 294 -16.71 -2.67 -9.34
C THR A 294 -16.20 -3.44 -10.56
N GLU A 295 -16.70 -4.65 -10.80
CA GLU A 295 -16.47 -5.41 -12.03
C GLU A 295 -16.99 -4.65 -13.27
N ARG A 296 -18.13 -3.97 -13.16
CA ARG A 296 -18.67 -3.10 -14.24
C ARG A 296 -17.74 -1.94 -14.56
N VAL A 297 -17.14 -1.33 -13.54
CA VAL A 297 -16.14 -0.28 -13.71
C VAL A 297 -14.88 -0.84 -14.38
N LYS A 298 -14.40 -2.02 -13.96
CA LYS A 298 -13.26 -2.69 -14.63
C LYS A 298 -13.54 -2.97 -16.10
N ARG A 299 -14.75 -3.44 -16.45
CA ARG A 299 -15.14 -3.67 -17.85
C ARG A 299 -15.11 -2.38 -18.67
N PHE A 300 -15.61 -1.27 -18.11
CA PHE A 300 -15.48 0.04 -18.74
C PHE A 300 -14.01 0.37 -19.05
N PHE A 301 -13.11 0.20 -18.09
CA PHE A 301 -11.68 0.42 -18.33
C PHE A 301 -11.11 -0.52 -19.40
N HIS A 302 -11.36 -1.82 -19.28
CA HIS A 302 -10.91 -2.84 -20.23
C HIS A 302 -11.33 -2.51 -21.67
N ASP A 303 -12.59 -2.17 -21.89
CA ASP A 303 -13.15 -1.95 -23.23
C ASP A 303 -12.59 -0.68 -23.91
N HIS A 304 -12.18 0.31 -23.10
CA HIS A 304 -11.63 1.57 -23.59
C HIS A 304 -10.11 1.59 -23.69
N GLN A 305 -9.38 0.68 -23.03
CA GLN A 305 -7.92 0.75 -22.86
C GLN A 305 -7.15 0.98 -24.16
N ASN A 306 -7.53 0.28 -25.23
CA ASN A 306 -6.86 0.33 -26.53
C ASN A 306 -7.48 1.35 -27.51
N HIS A 307 -8.51 2.07 -27.08
CA HIS A 307 -9.25 3.05 -27.89
C HIS A 307 -9.05 4.50 -27.41
N THR A 308 -8.18 4.72 -26.43
CA THR A 308 -7.84 6.07 -25.95
C THR A 308 -6.85 6.75 -26.90
N LYS A 309 -6.58 8.04 -26.66
CA LYS A 309 -5.52 8.80 -27.35
C LYS A 309 -4.11 8.29 -27.07
N ALA A 310 -3.94 7.38 -26.10
CA ALA A 310 -2.71 6.72 -25.73
C ALA A 310 -2.98 5.23 -25.46
N PRO A 311 -3.09 4.38 -26.51
CA PRO A 311 -3.46 2.97 -26.35
C PRO A 311 -2.64 2.25 -25.27
N GLY A 312 -3.32 1.55 -24.38
CA GLY A 312 -2.76 0.93 -23.18
C GLY A 312 -3.00 1.73 -21.90
N LEU A 313 -3.23 3.05 -22.00
CA LEU A 313 -3.45 3.96 -20.87
C LEU A 313 -4.85 4.58 -20.90
N TRP A 314 -5.30 5.03 -19.74
CA TRP A 314 -6.49 5.86 -19.56
C TRP A 314 -6.11 7.28 -19.16
N PRO A 315 -6.85 8.29 -19.64
CA PRO A 315 -6.60 9.67 -19.25
C PRO A 315 -6.98 9.90 -17.79
N TRP A 316 -6.51 11.02 -17.25
CA TRP A 316 -6.73 11.44 -15.87
C TRP A 316 -8.22 11.57 -15.51
N ASP A 317 -9.08 12.02 -16.43
CA ASP A 317 -10.53 12.18 -16.26
C ASP A 317 -11.37 11.41 -17.29
N LEU A 318 -12.56 11.01 -16.86
CA LEU A 318 -13.49 10.16 -17.59
C LEU A 318 -14.92 10.74 -17.53
N ASP A 319 -15.74 10.53 -18.55
CA ASP A 319 -17.18 10.86 -18.53
C ASP A 319 -17.97 9.59 -18.22
N PHE A 320 -18.18 9.31 -16.93
CA PHE A 320 -18.94 8.15 -16.46
C PHE A 320 -20.44 8.32 -16.68
N ARG A 321 -20.96 9.54 -16.79
CA ARG A 321 -22.37 9.78 -17.12
C ARG A 321 -22.73 9.27 -18.51
N ARG A 322 -21.85 9.51 -19.49
CA ARG A 322 -22.05 9.09 -20.88
C ARG A 322 -21.30 7.82 -21.25
N GLY A 323 -20.41 7.33 -20.39
CA GLY A 323 -19.55 6.19 -20.66
C GLY A 323 -18.54 6.49 -21.78
N ARG A 324 -17.81 7.61 -21.70
CA ARG A 324 -16.85 8.05 -22.73
C ARG A 324 -15.47 8.34 -22.15
N VAL A 325 -14.45 8.21 -23.00
CA VAL A 325 -13.04 8.49 -22.71
C VAL A 325 -12.48 9.41 -23.79
N ASP A 326 -12.58 10.73 -23.58
CA ASP A 326 -12.28 11.73 -24.62
C ASP A 326 -11.01 12.58 -24.31
N ASN A 327 -10.54 12.64 -23.07
CA ASN A 327 -9.41 13.49 -22.67
C ASN A 327 -8.04 12.93 -23.15
N GLY A 328 -7.04 13.81 -23.29
CA GLY A 328 -5.69 13.52 -23.77
C GLY A 328 -4.57 13.67 -22.73
N PHE A 329 -4.86 13.95 -21.46
CA PHE A 329 -3.84 14.00 -20.40
C PHE A 329 -3.69 12.66 -19.67
N PHE A 330 -2.47 12.10 -19.68
CA PHE A 330 -2.12 10.79 -19.13
C PHE A 330 -0.98 10.93 -18.13
N THR A 331 -1.09 10.23 -17.00
CA THR A 331 -0.10 10.25 -15.93
C THR A 331 -0.22 9.00 -15.06
N PHE A 332 0.84 8.68 -14.32
CA PHE A 332 0.77 7.82 -13.14
C PHE A 332 0.63 8.62 -11.84
N GLY A 333 0.54 9.95 -11.90
CA GLY A 333 0.41 10.83 -10.74
C GLY A 333 -1.03 11.03 -10.28
N ALA A 334 -1.22 12.11 -9.53
CA ALA A 334 -2.44 12.43 -8.83
C ALA A 334 -3.70 12.28 -9.70
N GLY A 335 -4.64 11.44 -9.26
CA GLY A 335 -5.93 11.25 -9.92
C GLY A 335 -5.96 10.18 -11.02
N ALA A 336 -4.83 9.55 -11.32
CA ALA A 336 -4.76 8.36 -12.18
C ALA A 336 -4.02 7.18 -11.53
N ASP A 337 -3.05 7.48 -10.66
CA ASP A 337 -2.27 6.57 -9.82
C ASP A 337 -2.90 5.19 -9.52
N SER A 338 -3.82 5.16 -8.56
CA SER A 338 -4.31 3.98 -7.86
C SER A 338 -5.21 3.10 -8.73
N GLN A 339 -5.76 3.65 -9.83
CA GLN A 339 -6.44 2.85 -10.85
C GLN A 339 -5.46 1.86 -11.50
N TYR A 340 -4.23 2.28 -11.80
CA TYR A 340 -3.20 1.38 -12.32
C TYR A 340 -2.68 0.44 -11.23
N GLU A 341 -2.49 0.95 -10.03
CA GLU A 341 -2.02 0.21 -8.85
C GLU A 341 -2.93 -0.99 -8.52
N TYR A 342 -4.25 -0.81 -8.65
CA TYR A 342 -5.23 -1.83 -8.29
C TYR A 342 -5.28 -2.98 -9.30
N LEU A 343 -4.80 -2.82 -10.53
CA LEU A 343 -4.83 -3.90 -11.53
C LEU A 343 -4.03 -5.15 -11.09
N PRO A 344 -2.71 -5.08 -10.80
CA PRO A 344 -1.97 -6.25 -10.33
C PRO A 344 -2.43 -6.71 -8.94
N LYS A 345 -2.88 -5.79 -8.08
CA LYS A 345 -3.41 -6.10 -6.74
C LYS A 345 -4.69 -6.94 -6.84
N MET A 346 -5.59 -6.62 -7.76
CA MET A 346 -6.80 -7.38 -8.02
C MET A 346 -6.52 -8.75 -8.64
N TYR A 347 -5.54 -8.86 -9.54
CA TYR A 347 -5.09 -10.17 -10.03
C TYR A 347 -4.64 -11.08 -8.87
N ALA A 348 -3.91 -10.54 -7.90
CA ALA A 348 -3.52 -11.27 -6.69
C ALA A 348 -4.71 -11.58 -5.75
N LEU A 349 -5.59 -10.61 -5.49
CA LEU A 349 -6.73 -10.74 -4.58
C LEU A 349 -7.80 -11.73 -5.10
N LEU A 350 -7.97 -11.84 -6.42
CA LEU A 350 -8.86 -12.83 -7.04
C LEU A 350 -8.18 -14.19 -7.25
N GLY A 351 -6.97 -14.40 -6.74
CA GLY A 351 -6.24 -15.65 -6.89
C GLY A 351 -5.93 -16.00 -8.35
N GLY A 352 -5.76 -14.99 -9.21
CA GLY A 352 -5.53 -15.15 -10.65
C GLY A 352 -6.70 -15.72 -11.44
N LEU A 353 -7.91 -15.76 -10.88
CA LEU A 353 -9.09 -16.33 -11.54
C LEU A 353 -9.65 -15.42 -12.64
N ASP A 354 -9.43 -14.11 -12.56
CA ASP A 354 -9.73 -13.17 -13.63
C ASP A 354 -8.43 -12.74 -14.35
N PRO A 355 -8.14 -13.28 -15.55
CA PRO A 355 -6.93 -12.95 -16.30
C PRO A 355 -6.95 -11.54 -16.89
N GLN A 356 -8.12 -10.89 -17.02
CA GLN A 356 -8.20 -9.54 -17.61
C GLN A 356 -7.38 -8.53 -16.80
N TYR A 357 -7.31 -8.69 -15.48
CA TYR A 357 -6.46 -7.83 -14.66
C TYR A 357 -4.98 -7.95 -15.01
N ALA A 358 -4.49 -9.15 -15.34
CA ALA A 358 -3.11 -9.34 -15.78
C ALA A 358 -2.87 -8.73 -17.17
N ASP A 359 -3.82 -8.92 -18.10
CA ASP A 359 -3.74 -8.37 -19.46
C ASP A 359 -3.75 -6.84 -19.44
N MET A 360 -4.69 -6.24 -18.70
CA MET A 360 -4.79 -4.79 -18.49
C MET A 360 -3.54 -4.23 -17.81
N THR A 361 -3.00 -4.93 -16.82
CA THR A 361 -1.73 -4.56 -16.16
C THR A 361 -0.59 -4.51 -17.17
N ALA A 362 -0.40 -5.58 -17.95
CA ALA A 362 0.69 -5.65 -18.91
C ALA A 362 0.59 -4.54 -19.97
N ALA A 363 -0.60 -4.33 -20.53
CA ALA A 363 -0.84 -3.27 -21.50
C ALA A 363 -0.57 -1.87 -20.93
N ALA A 364 -1.02 -1.60 -19.70
CA ALA A 364 -0.80 -0.31 -19.04
C ALA A 364 0.67 -0.06 -18.67
N LEU A 365 1.37 -1.07 -18.14
CA LEU A 365 2.77 -0.92 -17.74
C LEU A 365 3.71 -0.88 -18.96
N ASP A 366 3.42 -1.62 -20.03
CA ASP A 366 4.19 -1.51 -21.28
C ASP A 366 3.98 -0.12 -21.93
N ALA A 367 2.75 0.39 -21.99
CA ALA A 367 2.48 1.73 -22.51
C ALA A 367 3.05 2.84 -21.60
N GLY A 368 2.96 2.68 -20.29
CA GLY A 368 3.55 3.60 -19.31
C GLY A 368 5.06 3.69 -19.43
N ARG A 369 5.75 2.56 -19.61
CA ARG A 369 7.18 2.51 -19.93
C ARG A 369 7.50 3.36 -21.15
N ASP A 370 6.73 3.22 -22.22
CA ASP A 370 7.06 3.85 -23.51
C ASP A 370 6.67 5.33 -23.58
N LEU A 371 5.65 5.75 -22.82
CA LEU A 371 5.05 7.08 -22.94
C LEU A 371 5.27 7.99 -21.73
N LEU A 372 5.33 7.44 -20.51
CA LEU A 372 5.35 8.22 -19.28
C LEU A 372 6.70 8.18 -18.56
N LEU A 373 7.42 7.07 -18.63
CA LEU A 373 8.71 6.95 -17.95
C LEU A 373 9.81 7.73 -18.66
N PHE A 374 10.77 8.23 -17.90
CA PHE A 374 11.95 8.89 -18.45
C PHE A 374 13.15 8.78 -17.52
N LYS A 375 14.36 8.91 -18.09
CA LYS A 375 15.60 9.08 -17.32
C LYS A 375 15.85 10.57 -17.07
N PRO A 376 16.00 11.03 -15.82
CA PRO A 376 16.45 12.38 -15.55
C PRO A 376 17.96 12.52 -15.78
N MET A 377 18.42 13.71 -16.22
CA MET A 377 19.85 14.02 -16.26
C MET A 377 20.36 14.24 -14.83
N THR A 378 21.33 13.45 -14.39
CA THR A 378 21.82 13.47 -13.01
C THR A 378 23.35 13.50 -12.93
N PRO A 379 23.91 14.03 -11.82
CA PRO A 379 25.33 13.92 -11.55
C PRO A 379 25.77 12.46 -11.51
N GLY A 380 26.82 12.13 -12.27
CA GLY A 380 27.33 10.77 -12.39
C GLY A 380 26.48 9.82 -13.23
N ASP A 381 25.53 10.33 -14.03
CA ASP A 381 24.72 9.55 -14.99
C ASP A 381 24.05 8.32 -14.36
N LYS A 382 23.38 8.52 -13.21
CA LYS A 382 22.75 7.43 -12.45
C LYS A 382 21.73 6.69 -13.30
N ASP A 383 21.72 5.37 -13.18
CA ASP A 383 20.73 4.52 -13.84
C ASP A 383 19.40 4.49 -13.07
N ILE A 384 18.64 5.58 -13.16
CA ILE A 384 17.36 5.76 -12.49
C ILE A 384 16.29 6.19 -13.48
N LEU A 385 15.02 5.98 -13.12
CA LEU A 385 13.88 6.44 -13.89
C LEU A 385 12.92 7.25 -13.00
N MET A 386 12.13 8.08 -13.64
CA MET A 386 11.01 8.81 -13.06
C MET A 386 9.77 8.63 -13.93
N ALA A 387 8.59 8.85 -13.36
CA ALA A 387 7.34 8.91 -14.10
C ALA A 387 6.94 10.36 -14.32
N GLY A 388 6.68 10.71 -15.58
CA GLY A 388 6.21 12.02 -15.99
C GLY A 388 4.74 12.02 -16.42
N ASN A 389 4.38 13.06 -17.16
CA ASN A 389 3.05 13.24 -17.73
C ASN A 389 3.13 13.26 -19.26
N MET A 390 2.02 12.95 -19.91
CA MET A 390 1.85 13.13 -21.34
C MET A 390 0.53 13.85 -21.62
N ASP A 391 0.60 14.95 -22.36
CA ASP A 391 -0.58 15.63 -22.89
C ASP A 391 -0.59 15.50 -24.41
N VAL A 392 -1.53 14.73 -24.95
CA VAL A 392 -1.69 14.53 -26.40
C VAL A 392 -2.27 15.78 -27.08
N SER A 393 -2.88 16.68 -26.32
CA SER A 393 -3.40 17.96 -26.83
C SER A 393 -2.34 19.06 -26.92
N ALA A 394 -1.22 18.90 -26.19
CA ALA A 394 -0.06 19.75 -26.34
C ALA A 394 0.77 19.29 -27.56
N GLU A 395 0.83 20.11 -28.60
CA GLU A 395 1.57 19.80 -29.84
C GLU A 395 3.11 19.66 -29.63
N GLN A 396 3.62 19.96 -28.43
CA GLN A 396 5.02 19.79 -28.05
C GLN A 396 5.18 18.69 -26.99
N ARG A 397 5.94 17.64 -27.31
CA ARG A 397 6.49 16.73 -26.29
C ARG A 397 7.61 17.47 -25.57
N ASP A 398 7.37 17.91 -24.35
CA ASP A 398 8.34 18.71 -23.59
C ASP A 398 9.66 17.97 -23.35
N ALA A 399 10.78 18.72 -23.48
CA ALA A 399 12.12 18.30 -23.05
C ALA A 399 12.28 18.34 -21.51
N GLU A 400 11.22 18.75 -20.82
CA GLU A 400 11.07 18.85 -19.38
C GLU A 400 10.02 17.83 -18.94
N ALA A 401 10.22 17.21 -17.78
CA ALA A 401 9.23 16.29 -17.24
C ALA A 401 8.96 16.57 -15.77
N SER A 402 7.67 16.73 -15.45
CA SER A 402 7.20 16.92 -14.09
C SER A 402 7.15 15.57 -13.38
N MET A 403 7.85 15.48 -12.25
CA MET A 403 7.75 14.38 -11.29
C MET A 403 6.91 14.82 -10.09
N GLN A 404 6.25 13.87 -9.46
CA GLN A 404 5.48 14.08 -8.23
C GLN A 404 5.88 13.05 -7.19
N HIS A 405 5.83 13.40 -5.90
CA HIS A 405 5.98 12.42 -4.82
C HIS A 405 4.97 11.29 -4.97
N LEU A 406 3.72 11.63 -5.33
CA LEU A 406 2.66 10.66 -5.62
C LEU A 406 3.09 9.62 -6.64
N THR A 407 3.84 9.96 -7.69
CA THR A 407 4.25 8.97 -8.71
C THR A 407 5.24 7.91 -8.17
N CYS A 408 5.80 8.10 -6.98
CA CYS A 408 6.79 7.20 -6.42
C CYS A 408 6.26 5.82 -6.06
N PHE A 409 4.94 5.58 -5.97
CA PHE A 409 4.37 4.25 -5.76
C PHE A 409 4.63 3.32 -6.97
N ALA A 410 4.90 3.90 -8.15
CA ALA A 410 5.04 3.15 -9.40
C ALA A 410 6.13 2.07 -9.30
N GLY A 411 7.22 2.31 -8.55
CA GLY A 411 8.23 1.28 -8.30
C GLY A 411 7.63 0.01 -7.68
N GLY A 412 6.83 0.13 -6.62
CA GLY A 412 6.13 -0.96 -5.97
C GLY A 412 5.11 -1.65 -6.89
N MET A 413 4.36 -0.86 -7.67
CA MET A 413 3.42 -1.39 -8.67
C MET A 413 4.13 -2.26 -9.72
N TYR A 414 5.21 -1.77 -10.35
CA TYR A 414 6.00 -2.54 -11.31
C TYR A 414 6.66 -3.77 -10.66
N ALA A 415 7.12 -3.67 -9.41
CA ALA A 415 7.73 -4.79 -8.70
C ALA A 415 6.73 -5.92 -8.46
N LEU A 416 5.54 -5.58 -7.96
CA LEU A 416 4.44 -6.52 -7.71
C LEU A 416 4.00 -7.20 -9.02
N ALA A 417 3.70 -6.41 -10.05
CA ALA A 417 3.30 -6.91 -11.36
C ALA A 417 4.39 -7.81 -11.98
N GLY A 418 5.65 -7.39 -11.90
CA GLY A 418 6.80 -8.13 -12.41
C GLY A 418 6.93 -9.52 -11.80
N LYS A 419 6.67 -9.65 -10.49
CA LYS A 419 6.68 -10.94 -9.82
C LYS A 419 5.46 -11.78 -10.17
N LEU A 420 4.25 -11.23 -10.06
CA LEU A 420 2.99 -11.95 -10.33
C LEU A 420 2.90 -12.47 -11.78
N MET A 421 3.51 -11.76 -12.73
CA MET A 421 3.45 -12.09 -14.17
C MET A 421 4.78 -12.63 -14.72
N ARG A 422 5.79 -12.87 -13.87
CA ARG A 422 7.14 -13.35 -14.25
C ARG A 422 7.86 -12.45 -15.27
N ARG A 423 7.62 -11.14 -15.23
CA ARG A 423 8.27 -10.11 -16.05
C ARG A 423 9.47 -9.52 -15.32
N GLN A 424 10.67 -10.04 -15.60
CA GLN A 424 11.91 -9.56 -14.97
C GLN A 424 12.27 -8.12 -15.40
N ASP A 425 11.87 -7.75 -16.61
CA ASP A 425 11.99 -6.38 -17.10
C ASP A 425 11.19 -5.40 -16.23
N TYR A 426 10.01 -5.78 -15.73
CA TYR A 426 9.26 -4.94 -14.78
C TYR A 426 9.95 -4.83 -13.43
N VAL A 427 10.57 -5.90 -12.93
CA VAL A 427 11.36 -5.84 -11.68
C VAL A 427 12.59 -4.92 -11.85
N HIS A 428 13.21 -4.91 -13.04
CA HIS A 428 14.30 -3.97 -13.34
C HIS A 428 13.79 -2.52 -13.42
N LEU A 429 12.66 -2.27 -14.10
CA LEU A 429 12.06 -0.94 -14.16
C LEU A 429 11.68 -0.45 -12.76
N ALA A 430 11.11 -1.32 -11.93
CA ALA A 430 10.79 -1.05 -10.53
C ALA A 430 12.03 -0.58 -9.75
N ALA A 431 13.14 -1.31 -9.85
CA ALA A 431 14.38 -0.94 -9.18
C ALA A 431 14.87 0.47 -9.59
N ARG A 432 14.82 0.80 -10.89
CA ARG A 432 15.23 2.12 -11.40
C ARG A 432 14.28 3.24 -10.96
N LEU A 433 12.96 2.98 -10.91
CA LEU A 433 11.95 3.93 -10.44
C LEU A 433 12.08 4.20 -8.94
N THR A 434 12.18 3.14 -8.14
CA THR A 434 12.39 3.26 -6.69
C THR A 434 13.71 3.96 -6.38
N ALA A 435 14.80 3.61 -7.08
CA ALA A 435 16.08 4.29 -6.95
C ALA A 435 15.99 5.77 -7.39
N GLY A 436 15.13 6.10 -8.35
CA GLY A 436 14.81 7.47 -8.73
C GLY A 436 14.24 8.28 -7.57
N CYS A 437 13.20 7.77 -6.92
CA CYS A 437 12.60 8.43 -5.76
C CYS A 437 13.57 8.53 -4.57
N VAL A 438 14.37 7.48 -4.30
CA VAL A 438 15.43 7.55 -3.29
C VAL A 438 16.47 8.61 -3.64
N TRP A 439 16.89 8.69 -4.91
CA TRP A 439 17.80 9.74 -5.36
C TRP A 439 17.19 11.13 -5.19
N ALA A 440 15.89 11.30 -5.46
CA ALA A 440 15.22 12.57 -5.23
C ALA A 440 15.25 12.97 -3.75
N TYR A 441 14.99 12.04 -2.83
CA TYR A 441 15.15 12.28 -1.39
C TYR A 441 16.59 12.70 -1.05
N ASP A 442 17.58 11.95 -1.56
CA ASP A 442 19.00 12.13 -1.25
C ASP A 442 19.59 13.43 -1.84
N SER A 443 18.90 14.05 -2.79
CA SER A 443 19.37 15.24 -3.49
C SER A 443 19.15 16.52 -2.69
N PHE A 444 18.19 16.55 -1.76
CA PHE A 444 17.89 17.74 -0.95
C PHE A 444 18.59 17.69 0.40
N GLU A 445 18.99 18.86 0.92
CA GLU A 445 19.69 18.95 2.22
C GLU A 445 18.86 18.45 3.42
N THR A 446 17.54 18.47 3.29
CA THR A 446 16.58 17.92 4.26
C THR A 446 16.53 16.39 4.23
N ASN A 447 17.09 15.77 3.19
CA ASN A 447 16.91 14.37 2.82
C ASN A 447 15.41 14.02 2.67
N ILE A 448 14.63 14.93 2.09
CA ILE A 448 13.21 14.80 1.76
C ILE A 448 13.00 15.40 0.37
N MET A 449 12.36 14.65 -0.53
CA MET A 449 12.00 15.17 -1.84
C MET A 449 10.75 16.06 -1.78
N PRO A 450 10.60 17.02 -2.70
CA PRO A 450 9.41 17.85 -2.78
C PRO A 450 8.19 17.10 -3.32
N GLU A 451 7.00 17.67 -3.10
CA GLU A 451 5.75 17.15 -3.63
C GLU A 451 5.73 17.12 -5.16
N SER A 452 6.29 18.12 -5.84
CA SER A 452 6.52 18.07 -7.29
C SER A 452 7.67 18.93 -7.78
N SER A 453 8.33 18.46 -8.83
CA SER A 453 9.45 19.14 -9.48
C SER A 453 9.47 18.90 -10.98
N THR A 454 9.99 19.87 -11.73
CA THR A 454 10.41 19.69 -13.12
C THR A 454 11.86 19.24 -13.15
N LEU A 455 12.12 18.14 -13.85
CA LEU A 455 13.46 17.58 -14.09
C LEU A 455 13.85 17.74 -15.56
N TYR A 456 15.16 17.78 -15.82
CA TYR A 456 15.67 17.71 -17.18
C TYR A 456 15.55 16.27 -17.71
N LYS A 457 14.76 16.07 -18.77
CA LYS A 457 14.51 14.75 -19.35
C LYS A 457 15.57 14.38 -20.38
N CYS A 458 16.26 13.26 -20.16
CA CYS A 458 17.16 12.69 -21.15
C CYS A 458 16.38 12.20 -22.38
N LYS A 459 17.03 12.29 -23.56
CA LYS A 459 16.42 11.92 -24.85
C LYS A 459 16.02 10.44 -24.93
N ASP A 460 16.85 9.57 -24.37
CA ASP A 460 16.64 8.12 -24.34
C ASP A 460 16.85 7.64 -22.92
N MET A 461 15.87 6.89 -22.39
CA MET A 461 15.93 6.38 -21.04
C MET A 461 16.90 5.22 -20.85
N ASN A 462 17.34 4.57 -21.93
CA ASN A 462 18.23 3.40 -21.90
C ASN A 462 19.66 3.74 -22.33
N ALA A 463 19.93 4.98 -22.75
CA ALA A 463 21.25 5.44 -23.14
C ALA A 463 21.98 6.16 -21.98
N PRO A 464 23.31 6.25 -22.04
CA PRO A 464 24.08 7.18 -21.22
C PRO A 464 23.57 8.62 -21.42
N CYS A 465 23.46 9.36 -20.32
CA CYS A 465 23.02 10.75 -20.28
C CYS A 465 23.95 11.53 -19.33
N PRO A 466 25.23 11.71 -19.73
CA PRO A 466 26.21 12.36 -18.88
C PRO A 466 25.74 13.77 -18.52
N TYR A 467 25.94 14.14 -17.26
CA TYR A 467 25.61 15.47 -16.78
C TYR A 467 26.33 16.53 -17.62
N ASN A 468 25.58 17.54 -18.05
CA ASN A 468 26.10 18.65 -18.84
C ASN A 468 25.65 19.96 -18.21
N GLU A 469 26.59 20.63 -17.54
CA GLU A 469 26.36 21.88 -16.82
C GLU A 469 25.86 23.00 -17.74
N ALA A 470 26.36 23.08 -18.97
CA ALA A 470 25.94 24.11 -19.92
C ALA A 470 24.49 23.89 -20.38
N LEU A 471 24.10 22.66 -20.70
CA LEU A 471 22.71 22.31 -21.05
C LEU A 471 21.77 22.53 -19.85
N PHE A 472 22.19 22.10 -18.66
CA PHE A 472 21.43 22.28 -17.43
C PHE A 472 21.21 23.77 -17.12
N THR A 473 22.27 24.58 -17.15
CA THR A 473 22.20 26.04 -16.92
C THR A 473 21.33 26.74 -17.97
N THR A 474 21.41 26.29 -19.23
CA THR A 474 20.56 26.83 -20.31
C THR A 474 19.08 26.51 -20.05
N ALA A 475 18.76 25.29 -19.65
CA ALA A 475 17.39 24.85 -19.36
C ALA A 475 16.81 25.50 -18.10
N MET A 476 17.63 25.70 -17.07
CA MET A 476 17.27 26.47 -15.87
C MET A 476 16.86 27.92 -16.20
N GLY A 477 17.43 28.48 -17.28
CA GLY A 477 17.26 29.88 -17.66
C GLY A 477 17.89 30.86 -16.66
N ALA A 478 17.66 32.16 -16.87
CA ALA A 478 18.13 33.20 -15.94
C ALA A 478 17.29 33.19 -14.65
N SER A 479 17.67 32.37 -13.67
CA SER A 479 16.99 32.30 -12.38
C SER A 479 17.54 33.32 -11.39
N THR A 480 17.19 34.60 -11.55
CA THR A 480 17.47 35.61 -10.52
C THR A 480 16.56 35.34 -9.30
N GLY A 481 17.16 35.03 -8.15
CA GLY A 481 16.46 34.94 -6.85
C GLY A 481 15.80 33.60 -6.50
N ARG A 482 16.02 32.51 -7.25
CA ARG A 482 15.59 31.17 -6.84
C ARG A 482 16.61 30.51 -5.90
N PRO A 483 16.19 29.64 -4.95
CA PRO A 483 17.10 28.80 -4.18
C PRO A 483 18.01 27.98 -5.11
N HIS A 484 19.23 27.66 -4.67
CA HIS A 484 20.08 26.70 -5.37
C HIS A 484 19.38 25.33 -5.30
N LEU A 485 18.89 24.84 -6.43
CA LEU A 485 18.29 23.52 -6.54
C LEU A 485 19.39 22.47 -6.79
N PRO A 486 19.19 21.23 -6.32
CA PRO A 486 20.12 20.15 -6.62
C PRO A 486 20.28 19.93 -8.13
N GLU A 487 21.46 19.53 -8.56
CA GLU A 487 21.75 19.25 -9.96
C GLU A 487 20.77 18.21 -10.55
N GLY A 488 20.18 18.53 -11.70
CA GLY A 488 19.13 17.72 -12.35
C GLY A 488 17.71 18.24 -12.13
N PHE A 489 17.47 19.05 -11.10
CA PHE A 489 16.18 19.70 -10.82
C PHE A 489 16.12 21.09 -11.46
N LEU A 490 15.22 21.25 -12.44
CA LEU A 490 15.01 22.54 -13.13
C LEU A 490 14.12 23.50 -12.33
N ARG A 491 13.12 22.93 -11.64
CA ARG A 491 12.18 23.68 -10.81
C ARG A 491 11.57 22.78 -9.76
N THR A 492 11.21 23.36 -8.63
CA THR A 492 10.31 22.73 -7.66
C THR A 492 8.98 23.46 -7.73
N ASP A 493 7.93 22.76 -8.16
CA ASP A 493 6.61 23.34 -8.40
C ASP A 493 5.79 23.38 -7.10
N ASP A 494 5.94 22.37 -6.24
CA ASP A 494 5.42 22.33 -4.88
C ASP A 494 6.50 21.84 -3.93
N THR A 495 7.00 22.74 -3.08
CA THR A 495 8.12 22.50 -2.16
C THR A 495 7.72 21.75 -0.90
N ARG A 496 6.43 21.48 -0.68
CA ARG A 496 5.95 20.89 0.56
C ARG A 496 6.31 19.41 0.65
N TYR A 497 6.31 18.88 1.87
CA TYR A 497 6.21 17.45 2.12
C TYR A 497 5.14 17.20 3.18
N MET A 498 4.10 16.47 2.78
CA MET A 498 2.87 16.28 3.56
C MET A 498 2.83 14.94 4.29
N LEU A 499 4.01 14.41 4.69
CA LEU A 499 4.14 13.11 5.38
C LEU A 499 3.76 11.89 4.52
N ARG A 500 3.86 12.02 3.19
CA ARG A 500 3.38 11.04 2.23
C ARG A 500 4.19 9.73 2.18
N PRO A 501 3.57 8.60 1.81
CA PRO A 501 4.20 7.28 1.87
C PRO A 501 4.79 6.75 0.57
N GLU A 502 4.50 7.31 -0.61
CA GLU A 502 4.62 6.55 -1.87
C GLU A 502 6.06 6.13 -2.19
N ALA A 503 7.05 6.94 -1.80
CA ALA A 503 8.46 6.57 -1.93
C ALA A 503 8.87 5.41 -1.00
N ILE A 504 8.45 5.44 0.28
CA ILE A 504 8.75 4.36 1.22
C ILE A 504 7.97 3.08 0.90
N GLU A 505 6.76 3.19 0.34
CA GLU A 505 6.03 2.04 -0.20
C GLU A 505 6.88 1.29 -1.23
N SER A 506 7.36 1.99 -2.26
CA SER A 506 8.21 1.39 -3.29
C SER A 506 9.49 0.77 -2.72
N VAL A 507 10.13 1.43 -1.76
CA VAL A 507 11.31 0.89 -1.06
C VAL A 507 10.97 -0.39 -0.28
N PHE A 508 9.81 -0.44 0.37
CA PHE A 508 9.30 -1.65 1.03
C PHE A 508 9.08 -2.78 0.03
N TYR A 509 8.39 -2.54 -1.09
CA TYR A 509 8.19 -3.56 -2.13
C TYR A 509 9.51 -4.06 -2.70
N MET A 510 10.47 -3.16 -2.98
CA MET A 510 11.78 -3.56 -3.50
C MET A 510 12.58 -4.38 -2.51
N TRP A 511 12.58 -4.03 -1.22
CA TRP A 511 13.13 -4.88 -0.16
C TRP A 511 12.50 -6.27 -0.19
N ARG A 512 11.17 -6.34 -0.18
CA ARG A 512 10.41 -7.59 -0.12
C ARG A 512 10.62 -8.47 -1.36
N VAL A 513 10.75 -7.87 -2.54
CA VAL A 513 10.92 -8.59 -3.81
C VAL A 513 12.35 -9.07 -4.02
N THR A 514 13.35 -8.30 -3.59
CA THR A 514 14.77 -8.54 -3.90
C THR A 514 15.58 -9.12 -2.74
N GLY A 515 15.20 -8.83 -1.49
CA GLY A 515 16.02 -9.13 -0.30
C GLY A 515 17.29 -8.29 -0.20
N ASP A 516 17.45 -7.23 -0.99
CA ASP A 516 18.65 -6.39 -0.99
C ASP A 516 18.60 -5.33 0.13
N ALA A 517 19.57 -5.38 1.03
CA ALA A 517 19.67 -4.48 2.17
C ALA A 517 19.83 -3.00 1.78
N VAL A 518 20.22 -2.69 0.54
CA VAL A 518 20.29 -1.30 0.04
C VAL A 518 18.98 -0.56 0.22
N TRP A 519 17.84 -1.24 0.08
CA TRP A 519 16.51 -0.67 0.26
C TRP A 519 16.22 -0.34 1.73
N ARG A 520 16.66 -1.19 2.67
CA ARG A 520 16.54 -0.91 4.11
C ARG A 520 17.44 0.26 4.53
N ASP A 521 18.63 0.36 3.95
CA ASP A 521 19.53 1.48 4.24
C ASP A 521 19.01 2.79 3.64
N ALA A 522 18.42 2.75 2.44
CA ALA A 522 17.71 3.90 1.87
C ALA A 522 16.53 4.32 2.76
N ALA A 523 15.68 3.38 3.18
CA ALA A 523 14.58 3.66 4.10
C ALA A 523 15.06 4.34 5.38
N TRP A 524 16.19 3.88 5.96
CA TRP A 524 16.68 4.51 7.19
C TRP A 524 17.11 5.95 7.00
N ARG A 525 17.81 6.26 5.90
CA ARG A 525 18.23 7.63 5.58
C ARG A 525 17.02 8.55 5.36
N MET A 526 16.02 8.07 4.62
CA MET A 526 14.74 8.78 4.43
C MET A 526 14.06 9.04 5.78
N TRP A 527 13.98 8.03 6.65
CA TRP A 527 13.40 8.14 7.98
C TRP A 527 14.09 9.21 8.84
N GLU A 528 15.43 9.23 8.85
CA GLU A 528 16.21 10.21 9.60
C GLU A 528 15.92 11.65 9.13
N GLY A 529 15.85 11.88 7.82
CA GLY A 529 15.46 13.18 7.25
C GLY A 529 14.04 13.59 7.65
N ILE A 530 13.07 12.69 7.46
CA ILE A 530 11.66 12.91 7.83
C ILE A 530 11.54 13.27 9.31
N VAL A 531 12.14 12.50 10.22
CA VAL A 531 12.04 12.76 11.66
C VAL A 531 12.65 14.12 11.99
N LYS A 532 13.86 14.40 11.49
CA LYS A 532 14.57 15.65 11.75
C LYS A 532 13.73 16.87 11.35
N GLU A 533 13.11 16.83 10.18
CA GLU A 533 12.46 18.01 9.62
C GLU A 533 10.98 18.14 10.03
N THR A 534 10.29 17.04 10.31
CA THR A 534 8.81 17.05 10.49
C THR A 534 8.35 16.89 11.94
N GLU A 535 9.21 16.44 12.87
CA GLU A 535 8.84 16.23 14.27
C GLU A 535 8.43 17.54 14.99
N THR A 536 7.35 17.47 15.76
CA THR A 536 6.85 18.56 16.64
C THR A 536 6.91 18.13 18.10
N GLU A 537 6.53 19.01 19.02
CA GLU A 537 6.38 18.63 20.43
C GLU A 537 5.37 17.48 20.60
N LEU A 538 4.24 17.54 19.87
CA LEU A 538 3.13 16.59 20.02
C LEU A 538 3.28 15.36 19.11
N ALA A 539 3.66 15.54 17.85
CA ALA A 539 3.58 14.52 16.80
C ALA A 539 4.54 14.85 15.64
N PHE A 540 4.08 14.72 14.40
CA PHE A 540 4.79 15.07 13.16
C PHE A 540 3.87 15.94 12.30
N ALA A 541 4.44 16.80 11.46
CA ALA A 541 3.68 17.78 10.71
C ALA A 541 4.21 17.98 9.29
N THR A 542 3.30 18.36 8.38
CA THR A 542 3.66 18.84 7.04
C THR A 542 4.70 19.96 7.12
N VAL A 543 5.74 19.90 6.28
CA VAL A 543 6.73 20.97 6.12
C VAL A 543 6.47 21.75 4.84
N THR A 544 6.65 23.07 4.88
CA THR A 544 6.26 23.95 3.77
C THR A 544 7.27 24.00 2.62
N ASP A 545 8.54 23.72 2.92
CA ASP A 545 9.62 23.85 1.93
C ASP A 545 10.78 22.91 2.28
N VAL A 546 10.95 21.84 1.51
CA VAL A 546 12.05 20.86 1.68
C VAL A 546 13.37 21.30 1.06
N THR A 547 13.39 22.42 0.33
CA THR A 547 14.62 22.97 -0.26
C THR A 547 15.55 23.60 0.78
N ARG A 548 15.09 23.71 2.04
CA ARG A 548 15.79 24.35 3.15
C ARG A 548 15.53 23.60 4.44
N GLN A 549 16.57 23.40 5.25
CA GLN A 549 16.43 22.80 6.58
C GLN A 549 15.68 23.73 7.54
N GLY A 550 14.94 23.14 8.49
CA GLY A 550 14.24 23.88 9.53
C GLY A 550 13.08 24.74 9.02
N SER A 551 12.50 24.34 7.88
CA SER A 551 11.37 25.04 7.27
C SER A 551 10.15 25.11 8.21
N ARG A 552 9.26 26.06 7.91
CA ARG A 552 8.00 26.21 8.65
C ARG A 552 7.19 24.92 8.53
N LYS A 553 6.56 24.55 9.64
CA LYS A 553 5.59 23.45 9.70
C LYS A 553 4.17 23.98 9.60
N GLU A 554 3.32 23.25 8.89
CA GLU A 554 1.87 23.49 8.90
C GLU A 554 1.22 22.73 10.06
N ASP A 555 0.09 23.23 10.54
CA ASP A 555 -0.66 22.57 11.62
C ASP A 555 -1.54 21.44 11.06
N ALA A 556 -0.91 20.51 10.33
CA ALA A 556 -1.54 19.39 9.64
C ALA A 556 -0.73 18.10 9.80
N MET A 557 -1.43 17.01 10.15
CA MET A 557 -0.92 15.64 10.15
C MET A 557 -1.99 14.74 9.52
N GLU A 558 -1.83 14.49 8.22
CA GLU A 558 -2.74 13.66 7.45
C GLU A 558 -2.86 12.24 8.02
N THR A 559 -4.00 11.58 7.79
CA THR A 559 -4.30 10.28 8.40
C THR A 559 -3.34 9.18 7.96
N PHE A 560 -2.89 9.22 6.70
CA PHE A 560 -1.89 8.31 6.12
C PHE A 560 -0.52 8.34 6.80
N TRP A 561 -0.21 9.33 7.65
CA TRP A 561 0.99 9.22 8.51
C TRP A 561 0.95 7.95 9.38
N LEU A 562 -0.22 7.65 9.95
CA LEU A 562 -0.44 6.47 10.80
C LEU A 562 -0.82 5.22 9.99
N ALA A 563 -1.58 5.38 8.91
CA ALA A 563 -1.95 4.25 8.06
C ALA A 563 -0.79 3.77 7.19
N GLU A 564 0.00 4.65 6.60
CA GLU A 564 0.88 4.28 5.50
C GLU A 564 2.35 4.51 5.81
N THR A 565 2.74 5.76 6.05
CA THR A 565 4.16 6.14 6.13
C THR A 565 4.86 5.39 7.25
N THR A 566 4.33 5.46 8.47
CA THR A 566 4.89 4.71 9.61
C THR A 566 4.73 3.19 9.46
N LYS A 567 3.70 2.70 8.75
CA LYS A 567 3.49 1.27 8.51
C LYS A 567 4.55 0.71 7.57
N TYR A 568 4.81 1.34 6.42
CA TYR A 568 5.85 0.88 5.49
C TYR A 568 7.25 1.02 6.08
N PHE A 569 7.55 2.10 6.81
CA PHE A 569 8.81 2.21 7.56
C PHE A 569 8.94 1.14 8.64
N TYR A 570 7.86 0.76 9.31
CA TYR A 570 7.91 -0.33 10.30
C TYR A 570 8.14 -1.68 9.62
N LEU A 571 7.38 -1.97 8.56
CA LEU A 571 7.40 -3.25 7.84
C LEU A 571 8.68 -3.47 7.03
N VAL A 572 9.34 -2.42 6.54
CA VAL A 572 10.61 -2.59 5.82
C VAL A 572 11.71 -3.11 6.77
N PHE A 573 11.67 -2.75 8.05
CA PHE A 573 12.60 -3.24 9.09
C PHE A 573 12.11 -4.48 9.85
N GLU A 574 10.91 -4.97 9.54
CA GLU A 574 10.33 -6.17 10.13
C GLU A 574 10.74 -7.44 9.38
N ASP A 575 10.57 -8.60 10.01
CA ASP A 575 10.83 -9.91 9.40
C ASP A 575 10.01 -10.13 8.11
N GLU A 576 10.59 -10.89 7.18
CA GLU A 576 10.05 -11.09 5.82
C GLU A 576 8.72 -11.87 5.79
N ASP A 577 8.41 -12.62 6.84
CA ASP A 577 7.18 -13.39 7.01
C ASP A 577 6.03 -12.55 7.58
N VAL A 578 6.32 -11.47 8.32
CA VAL A 578 5.30 -10.54 8.81
C VAL A 578 4.75 -9.74 7.63
N MET A 579 3.42 -9.78 7.46
CA MET A 579 2.69 -9.14 6.36
C MET A 579 3.28 -9.48 4.98
N SER A 580 3.48 -10.78 4.74
CA SER A 580 4.00 -11.29 3.48
C SER A 580 3.13 -10.88 2.28
N LEU A 581 3.74 -10.35 1.22
CA LEU A 581 3.05 -10.03 -0.05
C LEU A 581 2.53 -11.29 -0.77
N ASP A 582 2.95 -12.49 -0.34
CA ASP A 582 2.38 -13.76 -0.80
C ASP A 582 1.03 -14.09 -0.18
N GLU A 583 0.69 -13.45 0.95
CA GLU A 583 -0.51 -13.73 1.76
C GLU A 583 -1.46 -12.52 1.82
N TRP A 584 -0.93 -11.32 1.63
CA TRP A 584 -1.65 -10.06 1.80
C TRP A 584 -1.54 -9.21 0.53
N VAL A 585 -2.60 -8.45 0.25
CA VAL A 585 -2.62 -7.37 -0.74
C VAL A 585 -2.93 -6.09 0.03
N PHE A 586 -2.07 -5.10 -0.06
CA PHE A 586 -2.31 -3.77 0.52
C PHE A 586 -3.23 -2.99 -0.42
N ASN A 587 -4.27 -2.34 0.08
CA ASN A 587 -5.01 -1.34 -0.69
C ASN A 587 -4.16 -0.07 -0.89
N THR A 588 -4.70 0.99 -1.50
CA THR A 588 -3.96 2.24 -1.79
C THR A 588 -3.76 3.13 -0.57
N GLU A 589 -4.31 2.76 0.59
CA GLU A 589 -4.12 3.42 1.90
C GLU A 589 -3.35 2.49 2.86
N ALA A 590 -2.51 1.62 2.28
CA ALA A 590 -1.70 0.61 2.97
C ALA A 590 -2.48 -0.33 3.92
N HIS A 591 -3.77 -0.57 3.70
CA HIS A 591 -4.56 -1.53 4.47
C HIS A 591 -4.45 -2.94 3.88
N PRO A 592 -3.77 -3.90 4.55
CA PRO A 592 -3.64 -5.25 4.04
C PRO A 592 -4.97 -6.03 4.14
N VAL A 593 -5.45 -6.52 3.00
CA VAL A 593 -6.53 -7.50 2.91
C VAL A 593 -5.98 -8.88 2.56
N LYS A 594 -6.60 -9.92 3.10
CA LYS A 594 -6.09 -11.28 2.98
C LYS A 594 -6.38 -11.88 1.61
N ARG A 595 -5.36 -12.44 0.96
CA ARG A 595 -5.50 -13.18 -0.31
C ARG A 595 -6.22 -14.52 -0.09
N PRO A 596 -6.98 -15.00 -1.08
CA PRO A 596 -7.46 -16.38 -1.11
C PRO A 596 -6.28 -17.27 -1.52
N VAL A 597 -5.64 -17.91 -0.53
CA VAL A 597 -4.51 -18.84 -0.73
C VAL A 597 -4.96 -20.30 -0.78
#